data_AF-A0A6G1JWV1-F1
#
_entry.id   AF-A0A6G1JWV1-F1
#
_cell.length_a   1.000
_cell.length_b   1.000
_cell.length_c   1.000
_cell.angle_alpha   90.00
_cell.angle_beta   90.00
_cell.angle_gamma   90.00
#
_symmetry.space_group_name_H-M   'P 1'
#
loop_
_entity.id
_entity.type
_entity.pdbx_description
1 polymer ?
#
loop_
_entity_poly.entity_id
_entity_poly.type
_entity_poly.pdbx_seq_one_letter_code
_entity_poly.pdbx_strand_id
1 'polypeptide(L)'
;MVSKAMLSSLLQKQLSHTPAAQPFHAFVDDEWRPFQPGAVVTTSTTLSPPPSPLHSLHLVTWNIDFMAPYPQARMSAALSHLAGLVSSVPTTSAVVVFLQEMAEWEGLASSSAREGSGDVALLQGAGWVQERFYMSDVDGGAWGGAGYGTVTLIDRRLSVARVGRLPFVSEFRRDALFIDVHLSSGSAGGGNVLRLCNVHLDSMSGAMRPVQWRGLAQLLRCQAGLEPPWGGVAASILAGDCNANRPRDRTEPQDNGFRDAYLELGGIEGDEAGATWGFQSASGARWGRQRLDKMVFCGDLEIAKLDKVGVDVRVEDAETVRLLEDEVTREVSSDPDGTPY
;
A
#
# COMPACT_ATOMS: atom_id res chain seq x y z
N MET A 1 -19.85 -14.18 16.39
CA MET A 1 -20.57 -12.93 16.04
C MET A 1 -20.26 -11.88 17.09
N VAL A 2 -19.76 -10.71 16.69
CA VAL A 2 -19.52 -9.57 17.59
C VAL A 2 -20.87 -8.92 17.90
N SER A 3 -21.18 -8.69 19.19
CA SER A 3 -22.45 -8.04 19.57
C SER A 3 -22.44 -6.56 19.20
N LYS A 4 -23.62 -5.94 19.04
CA LYS A 4 -23.73 -4.50 18.76
C LYS A 4 -23.04 -3.64 19.83
N ALA A 5 -23.16 -4.03 21.10
CA ALA A 5 -22.50 -3.35 22.21
C ALA A 5 -20.97 -3.47 22.14
N MET A 6 -20.46 -4.65 21.76
CA MET A 6 -19.03 -4.87 21.56
C MET A 6 -18.51 -4.06 20.37
N LEU A 7 -19.22 -4.01 19.25
CA LEU A 7 -18.87 -3.16 18.10
C LEU A 7 -18.80 -1.68 18.49
N SER A 8 -19.76 -1.17 19.25
CA SER A 8 -19.71 0.22 19.75
C SER A 8 -18.48 0.48 20.62
N SER A 9 -18.13 -0.45 21.53
CA SER A 9 -16.94 -0.33 22.37
C SER A 9 -15.65 -0.35 21.55
N LEU A 10 -15.55 -1.26 20.58
CA LEU A 10 -14.40 -1.36 19.67
C LEU A 10 -14.26 -0.12 18.79
N LEU A 11 -15.37 0.44 18.33
CA LEU A 11 -15.38 1.71 17.61
C LEU A 11 -14.87 2.85 18.49
N GLN A 12 -15.34 2.96 19.74
CA GLN A 12 -14.83 3.98 20.67
C GLN A 12 -13.33 3.83 20.91
N LYS A 13 -12.84 2.60 21.03
CA LYS A 13 -11.40 2.31 21.11
C LYS A 13 -10.66 2.74 19.85
N GLN A 14 -11.19 2.45 18.66
CA GLN A 14 -10.55 2.88 17.41
C GLN A 14 -10.48 4.41 17.28
N LEU A 15 -11.56 5.10 17.64
CA LEU A 15 -11.65 6.56 17.53
C LEU A 15 -10.80 7.29 18.59
N SER A 16 -10.33 6.58 19.63
CA SER A 16 -9.39 7.12 20.61
C SER A 16 -7.92 6.93 20.20
N HIS A 17 -7.63 6.10 19.19
CA HIS A 17 -6.28 5.98 18.66
C HIS A 17 -5.87 7.26 17.95
N THR A 18 -4.67 7.74 18.22
CA THR A 18 -4.08 8.88 17.54
C THR A 18 -2.97 8.41 16.59
N PRO A 19 -2.78 9.10 15.45
CA PRO A 19 -1.67 8.78 14.56
C PRO A 19 -0.31 9.06 15.23
N ALA A 20 0.62 8.10 15.12
CA ALA A 20 2.00 8.27 15.51
C ALA A 20 2.83 8.76 14.31
N ALA A 21 3.66 9.77 14.52
CA ALA A 21 4.63 10.19 13.51
C ALA A 21 5.72 9.11 13.36
N GLN A 22 6.20 8.91 12.13
CA GLN A 22 7.35 8.06 11.87
C GLN A 22 8.33 8.76 10.91
N PRO A 23 9.63 8.43 10.99
CA PRO A 23 10.58 8.90 9.99
C PRO A 23 10.28 8.28 8.62
N PHE A 24 10.85 8.87 7.58
CA PHE A 24 10.99 8.28 6.26
C PHE A 24 12.44 8.51 5.83
N HIS A 25 12.90 7.81 4.80
CA HIS A 25 14.32 7.63 4.55
C HIS A 25 14.68 8.02 3.13
N ALA A 26 15.85 8.60 2.97
CA ALA A 26 16.45 8.91 1.68
C ALA A 26 17.77 8.14 1.55
N PHE A 27 18.06 7.64 0.35
CA PHE A 27 19.39 7.12 0.06
C PHE A 27 20.33 8.29 -0.22
N VAL A 28 21.39 8.44 0.59
CA VAL A 28 22.40 9.51 0.55
C VAL A 28 23.73 8.93 1.03
N ASP A 29 24.81 9.18 0.28
CA ASP A 29 26.16 8.68 0.58
C ASP A 29 26.21 7.16 0.79
N ASP A 30 25.60 6.40 -0.12
CA ASP A 30 25.50 4.94 -0.11
C ASP A 30 24.76 4.33 1.10
N GLU A 31 23.98 5.13 1.83
CA GLU A 31 23.21 4.70 2.99
C GLU A 31 21.77 5.23 3.00
N TRP A 32 20.84 4.42 3.52
CA TRP A 32 19.49 4.89 3.84
C TRP A 32 19.50 5.64 5.17
N ARG A 33 19.17 6.93 5.13
CA ARG A 33 19.19 7.81 6.31
C ARG A 33 17.82 8.44 6.58
N PRO A 34 17.41 8.59 7.85
CA PRO A 34 16.19 9.32 8.19
C PRO A 34 16.22 10.74 7.60
N PHE A 35 15.15 11.10 6.91
CA PHE A 35 14.95 12.40 6.29
C PHE A 35 13.94 13.20 7.10
N GLN A 36 14.24 14.48 7.32
CA GLN A 36 13.36 15.39 8.05
C GLN A 36 12.56 16.23 7.05
N PRO A 37 11.22 16.35 7.19
CA PRO A 37 10.41 17.27 6.42
C PRO A 37 11.02 18.68 6.38
N GLY A 38 11.18 19.23 5.18
CA GLY A 38 11.74 20.59 4.97
C GLY A 38 13.27 20.68 4.97
N ALA A 39 14.01 19.59 5.16
CA ALA A 39 15.45 19.59 4.91
C ALA A 39 15.72 19.79 3.40
N VAL A 40 16.56 20.75 3.03
CA VAL A 40 17.02 20.88 1.64
C VAL A 40 18.05 19.79 1.41
N VAL A 41 17.75 18.83 0.53
CA VAL A 41 18.75 17.87 0.03
C VAL A 41 19.74 18.66 -0.82
N THR A 42 20.86 19.10 -0.25
CA THR A 42 22.02 19.55 -1.03
C THR A 42 22.79 18.32 -1.53
N THR A 43 22.25 17.62 -2.52
CA THR A 43 23.06 16.68 -3.29
C THR A 43 23.98 17.49 -4.19
N SER A 44 25.28 17.46 -3.89
CA SER A 44 26.31 17.95 -4.81
C SER A 44 26.42 16.98 -5.98
N THR A 45 25.58 17.15 -6.98
CA THR A 45 25.78 16.54 -8.30
C THR A 45 25.21 17.46 -9.36
N THR A 46 26.08 17.88 -10.26
CA THR A 46 25.81 18.81 -11.35
C THR A 46 24.88 18.18 -12.40
N LEU A 47 24.01 19.03 -12.96
CA LEU A 47 23.23 18.90 -14.20
C LEU A 47 21.89 18.12 -14.15
N SER A 48 20.81 18.87 -13.97
CA SER A 48 19.54 18.72 -14.72
C SER A 48 18.80 20.06 -14.70
N PRO A 49 18.04 20.44 -15.74
CA PRO A 49 17.12 21.57 -15.65
C PRO A 49 16.18 21.38 -14.44
N PRO A 50 15.64 22.46 -13.85
CA PRO A 50 14.68 22.32 -12.76
C PRO A 50 13.58 21.35 -13.21
N PRO A 51 13.22 20.35 -12.40
CA PRO A 51 12.21 19.38 -12.78
C PRO A 51 10.95 20.15 -13.20
N SER A 52 10.39 19.78 -14.35
CA SER A 52 9.12 20.36 -14.80
C SER A 52 8.10 20.27 -13.67
N PRO A 53 7.24 21.29 -13.49
CA PRO A 53 6.26 21.25 -12.42
C PRO A 53 5.45 19.96 -12.52
N LEU A 54 5.16 19.37 -11.35
CA LEU A 54 4.35 18.18 -11.27
C LEU A 54 2.88 18.59 -11.43
N HIS A 55 2.17 17.94 -12.35
CA HIS A 55 0.76 18.26 -12.65
C HIS A 55 -0.19 17.13 -12.24
N SER A 56 0.34 15.93 -12.00
CA SER A 56 -0.46 14.75 -11.68
C SER A 56 0.33 13.77 -10.80
N LEU A 57 -0.40 12.84 -10.19
CA LEU A 57 0.12 11.78 -9.35
C LEU A 57 -0.31 10.43 -9.93
N HIS A 58 0.64 9.51 -10.09
CA HIS A 58 0.39 8.11 -10.38
C HIS A 58 0.57 7.32 -9.08
N LEU A 59 -0.50 6.69 -8.61
CA LEU A 59 -0.47 5.84 -7.41
C LEU A 59 -0.58 4.38 -7.83
N VAL A 60 0.41 3.58 -7.47
CA VAL A 60 0.39 2.12 -7.60
C VAL A 60 0.11 1.53 -6.22
N THR A 61 -0.72 0.50 -6.15
CA THR A 61 -0.89 -0.31 -4.94
C THR A 61 -0.78 -1.79 -5.28
N TRP A 62 -0.09 -2.56 -4.43
CA TRP A 62 0.08 -3.99 -4.63
C TRP A 62 0.35 -4.74 -3.31
N ASN A 63 -0.52 -5.70 -2.97
CA ASN A 63 -0.21 -6.73 -1.99
C ASN A 63 0.69 -7.78 -2.66
N ILE A 64 1.90 -7.98 -2.13
CA ILE A 64 2.91 -8.85 -2.75
C ILE A 64 2.82 -10.33 -2.32
N ASP A 65 1.86 -10.67 -1.45
CA ASP A 65 1.61 -12.01 -0.93
C ASP A 65 2.88 -12.65 -0.33
N PHE A 66 3.19 -12.32 0.94
CA PHE A 66 4.41 -12.82 1.61
C PHE A 66 4.34 -14.32 1.93
N MET A 67 3.15 -14.91 1.81
CA MET A 67 2.90 -16.31 2.15
C MET A 67 3.22 -17.24 0.99
N ALA A 68 3.16 -16.75 -0.25
CA ALA A 68 3.51 -17.54 -1.42
C ALA A 68 5.00 -17.95 -1.45
N PRO A 69 5.29 -19.13 -2.04
CA PRO A 69 6.64 -19.70 -2.07
C PRO A 69 7.60 -18.87 -2.93
N TYR A 70 8.91 -19.08 -2.71
CA TYR A 70 10.01 -18.37 -3.39
C TYR A 70 9.91 -16.84 -3.29
N PRO A 71 9.79 -16.28 -2.07
CA PRO A 71 9.50 -14.86 -1.88
C PRO A 71 10.53 -13.93 -2.52
N GLN A 72 11.83 -14.24 -2.43
CA GLN A 72 12.89 -13.40 -3.01
C GLN A 72 12.79 -13.32 -4.54
N ALA A 73 12.54 -14.45 -5.21
CA ALA A 73 12.42 -14.50 -6.65
C ALA A 73 11.16 -13.76 -7.14
N ARG A 74 10.03 -13.94 -6.43
CA ARG A 74 8.78 -13.22 -6.71
C ARG A 74 8.93 -11.71 -6.50
N MET A 75 9.54 -11.28 -5.40
CA MET A 75 9.77 -9.87 -5.14
C MET A 75 10.74 -9.25 -6.15
N SER A 76 11.80 -9.97 -6.56
CA SER A 76 12.70 -9.51 -7.62
C SER A 76 11.99 -9.29 -8.96
N ALA A 77 11.09 -10.20 -9.34
CA ALA A 77 10.25 -10.05 -10.53
C ALA A 77 9.27 -8.88 -10.38
N ALA A 78 8.64 -8.72 -9.21
CA ALA A 78 7.75 -7.60 -8.93
C ALA A 78 8.48 -6.24 -9.00
N LEU A 79 9.70 -6.15 -8.46
CA LEU A 79 10.53 -4.94 -8.54
C LEU A 79 10.93 -4.60 -9.97
N SER A 80 11.26 -5.61 -10.79
CA SER A 80 11.58 -5.42 -12.20
C SER A 80 10.37 -4.90 -12.98
N HIS A 81 9.17 -5.44 -12.71
CA HIS A 81 7.92 -4.94 -13.27
C HIS A 81 7.62 -3.49 -12.84
N LEU A 82 7.75 -3.20 -11.55
CA LEU A 82 7.55 -1.85 -11.00
C LEU A 82 8.53 -0.85 -11.61
N ALA A 83 9.80 -1.22 -11.80
CA ALA A 83 10.79 -0.37 -12.47
C ALA A 83 10.34 0.02 -13.89
N GLY A 84 9.81 -0.95 -14.65
CA GLY A 84 9.25 -0.70 -15.98
C GLY A 84 8.04 0.23 -15.95
N LEU A 85 7.08 -0.01 -15.04
CA LEU A 85 5.91 0.86 -14.85
C LEU A 85 6.33 2.29 -14.51
N VAL A 86 7.19 2.44 -13.50
CA VAL A 86 7.71 3.73 -13.01
C VAL A 86 8.44 4.50 -14.12
N SER A 87 9.20 3.81 -14.96
CA SER A 87 9.92 4.41 -16.10
C SER A 87 9.00 4.85 -17.23
N SER A 88 7.82 4.23 -17.36
CA SER A 88 6.81 4.62 -18.37
C SER A 88 5.98 5.85 -17.97
N VAL A 89 6.02 6.25 -16.69
CA VAL A 89 5.26 7.41 -16.20
C VAL A 89 5.87 8.71 -16.71
N PRO A 90 5.07 9.66 -17.25
CA PRO A 90 5.56 10.95 -17.70
C PRO A 90 6.35 11.70 -16.61
N THR A 91 7.40 12.41 -16.98
CA THR A 91 8.24 13.18 -16.04
C THR A 91 7.47 14.32 -15.37
N THR A 92 6.34 14.76 -15.94
CA THR A 92 5.42 15.74 -15.35
C THR A 92 4.49 15.16 -14.28
N SER A 93 4.60 13.86 -14.00
CA SER A 93 3.80 13.13 -13.02
C SER A 93 4.70 12.59 -11.91
N ALA A 94 4.26 12.71 -10.66
CA ALA A 94 4.90 12.05 -9.54
C ALA A 94 4.41 10.60 -9.42
N VAL A 95 5.22 9.72 -8.83
CA VAL A 95 4.83 8.32 -8.58
C VAL A 95 4.86 8.01 -7.09
N VAL A 96 3.83 7.36 -6.58
CA VAL A 96 3.81 6.78 -5.24
C VAL A 96 3.45 5.32 -5.36
N VAL A 97 4.14 4.45 -4.63
CA VAL A 97 3.89 3.00 -4.63
C VAL A 97 3.56 2.55 -3.23
N PHE A 98 2.38 1.95 -3.07
CA PHE A 98 1.92 1.32 -1.85
C PHE A 98 2.13 -0.19 -1.96
N LEU A 99 2.91 -0.73 -1.03
CA LEU A 99 3.12 -2.16 -0.91
C LEU A 99 2.52 -2.65 0.41
N GLN A 100 1.81 -3.76 0.34
CA GLN A 100 1.29 -4.50 1.49
C GLN A 100 1.91 -5.89 1.52
N GLU A 101 1.91 -6.52 2.70
CA GLU A 101 2.54 -7.84 2.87
C GLU A 101 4.04 -7.82 2.62
N MET A 102 4.70 -6.73 3.02
CA MET A 102 6.15 -6.66 3.07
C MET A 102 6.65 -7.45 4.26
N ALA A 103 7.56 -8.41 4.08
CA ALA A 103 8.05 -9.27 5.14
C ALA A 103 9.57 -9.16 5.36
N GLU A 104 9.97 -9.31 6.62
CA GLU A 104 11.35 -9.55 7.01
C GLU A 104 11.50 -11.04 7.35
N TRP A 105 12.46 -11.74 6.76
CA TRP A 105 12.65 -13.18 6.99
C TRP A 105 13.69 -13.50 8.07
N GLU A 106 14.32 -12.48 8.65
CA GLU A 106 15.24 -12.67 9.78
C GLU A 106 14.46 -13.15 11.02
N GLY A 107 14.70 -14.40 11.43
CA GLY A 107 14.12 -14.97 12.65
C GLY A 107 12.85 -15.82 12.49
N LEU A 108 12.31 -16.03 11.28
CA LEU A 108 11.29 -17.08 11.05
C LEU A 108 11.97 -18.44 10.88
N ALA A 109 11.83 -19.29 11.89
CA ALA A 109 12.43 -20.62 11.92
C ALA A 109 12.00 -21.51 10.73
N SER A 110 12.99 -22.03 10.01
CA SER A 110 13.00 -23.35 9.38
C SER A 110 11.88 -23.64 8.37
N SER A 111 11.95 -23.01 7.19
CA SER A 111 11.76 -23.77 5.96
C SER A 111 12.90 -23.45 5.00
N SER A 112 13.46 -24.48 4.37
CA SER A 112 14.59 -24.42 3.43
C SER A 112 14.31 -23.63 2.14
N ALA A 113 13.20 -22.88 2.09
CA ALA A 113 12.76 -22.02 0.99
C ALA A 113 12.84 -20.52 1.33
N ARG A 114 13.39 -20.17 2.51
CA ARG A 114 13.50 -18.79 3.02
C ARG A 114 14.95 -18.35 3.27
N GLU A 115 15.88 -18.84 2.45
CA GLU A 115 17.23 -18.25 2.40
C GLU A 115 17.17 -16.95 1.59
N GLY A 116 17.57 -15.82 2.19
CA GLY A 116 17.61 -14.54 1.48
C GLY A 116 17.38 -13.32 2.39
N SER A 117 17.60 -12.14 1.83
CA SER A 117 17.32 -10.84 2.45
C SER A 117 15.82 -10.51 2.41
N GLY A 118 15.30 -9.79 3.42
CA GLY A 118 13.93 -9.25 3.51
C GLY A 118 13.42 -8.53 2.25
N ASP A 119 12.09 -8.39 2.10
CA ASP A 119 11.51 -7.62 1.00
C ASP A 119 12.00 -6.17 1.02
N VAL A 120 12.16 -5.60 2.22
CA VAL A 120 12.66 -4.23 2.41
C VAL A 120 14.13 -4.14 1.99
N ALA A 121 14.95 -5.15 2.25
CA ALA A 121 16.33 -5.17 1.80
C ALA A 121 16.44 -5.23 0.26
N LEU A 122 15.54 -5.95 -0.43
CA LEU A 122 15.46 -5.93 -1.89
C LEU A 122 15.07 -4.54 -2.43
N LEU A 123 14.12 -3.85 -1.78
CA LEU A 123 13.81 -2.46 -2.10
C LEU A 123 15.00 -1.53 -1.89
N GLN A 124 15.68 -1.67 -0.76
CA GLN A 124 16.84 -0.85 -0.42
C GLN A 124 17.99 -1.00 -1.40
N GLY A 125 18.18 -2.20 -1.97
CA GLY A 125 19.22 -2.51 -2.95
C GLY A 125 18.87 -2.13 -4.40
N ALA A 126 17.61 -1.80 -4.70
CA ALA A 126 17.19 -1.45 -6.05
C ALA A 126 17.60 -0.02 -6.42
N GLY A 127 18.50 0.14 -7.41
CA GLY A 127 19.03 1.45 -7.81
C GLY A 127 17.95 2.48 -8.18
N TRP A 128 16.92 2.06 -8.92
CA TRP A 128 15.80 2.96 -9.27
C TRP A 128 14.99 3.44 -8.06
N VAL A 129 14.98 2.66 -6.96
CA VAL A 129 14.34 3.04 -5.69
C VAL A 129 15.21 4.08 -4.98
N GLN A 130 16.52 3.79 -4.83
CA GLN A 130 17.50 4.69 -4.21
C GLN A 130 17.52 6.09 -4.86
N GLU A 131 17.49 6.12 -6.19
CA GLU A 131 17.57 7.34 -6.99
C GLU A 131 16.29 8.18 -6.92
N ARG A 132 15.11 7.55 -6.99
CA ARG A 132 13.84 8.26 -7.26
C ARG A 132 12.93 8.36 -6.05
N PHE A 133 13.08 7.54 -5.01
CA PHE A 133 12.11 7.42 -3.94
C PHE A 133 12.68 7.68 -2.55
N TYR A 134 11.85 8.30 -1.70
CA TYR A 134 11.94 8.10 -0.26
C TYR A 134 11.25 6.80 0.12
N MET A 135 11.72 6.12 1.16
CA MET A 135 11.09 4.93 1.74
C MET A 135 10.49 5.24 3.11
N SER A 136 9.24 4.86 3.33
CA SER A 136 8.61 5.01 4.66
C SER A 136 9.27 4.14 5.73
N ASP A 137 9.80 2.98 5.34
CA ASP A 137 10.34 1.97 6.24
C ASP A 137 11.64 1.41 5.64
N VAL A 138 12.64 1.17 6.49
CA VAL A 138 13.93 0.55 6.13
C VAL A 138 14.14 -0.80 6.83
N ASP A 139 13.18 -1.19 7.66
CA ASP A 139 13.05 -2.45 8.36
C ASP A 139 11.58 -2.64 8.81
N GLY A 140 11.27 -3.77 9.45
CA GLY A 140 9.93 -4.06 10.00
C GLY A 140 9.61 -3.43 11.35
N GLY A 141 10.45 -2.55 11.90
CA GLY A 141 10.34 -2.04 13.26
C GLY A 141 9.06 -1.24 13.53
N ALA A 142 8.47 -0.63 12.51
CA ALA A 142 7.23 0.15 12.62
C ALA A 142 5.95 -0.71 12.57
N TRP A 143 6.03 -2.01 12.28
CA TRP A 143 4.86 -2.88 12.04
C TRP A 143 4.20 -3.43 13.32
N GLY A 144 4.44 -2.80 14.48
CA GLY A 144 3.80 -3.20 15.74
C GLY A 144 4.10 -4.65 16.17
N GLY A 145 5.27 -5.17 15.79
CA GLY A 145 5.69 -6.55 16.04
C GLY A 145 4.97 -7.59 15.18
N ALA A 146 4.21 -7.19 14.16
CA ALA A 146 3.73 -8.10 13.12
C ALA A 146 4.93 -8.60 12.30
N GLY A 147 4.86 -9.84 11.79
CA GLY A 147 5.92 -10.41 10.94
C GLY A 147 5.95 -9.84 9.52
N TYR A 148 5.00 -8.95 9.19
CA TYR A 148 4.88 -8.29 7.91
C TYR A 148 4.06 -7.00 8.06
N GLY A 149 4.19 -6.08 7.12
CA GLY A 149 3.52 -4.79 7.18
C GLY A 149 3.33 -4.13 5.82
N THR A 150 3.25 -2.80 5.85
CA THR A 150 3.10 -1.94 4.67
C THR A 150 4.33 -1.07 4.50
N VAL A 151 4.72 -0.82 3.24
CA VAL A 151 5.80 0.12 2.88
C VAL A 151 5.28 1.03 1.77
N THR A 152 5.67 2.30 1.81
CA THR A 152 5.36 3.26 0.77
C THR A 152 6.65 3.83 0.18
N LEU A 153 6.76 3.78 -1.14
CA LEU A 153 7.78 4.52 -1.91
C LEU A 153 7.19 5.86 -2.34
N ILE A 154 7.86 6.96 -2.03
CA ILE A 154 7.38 8.34 -2.27
C ILE A 154 8.33 9.03 -3.24
N ASP A 155 7.85 9.51 -4.39
CA ASP A 155 8.69 10.27 -5.34
C ASP A 155 9.44 11.42 -4.62
N ARG A 156 10.77 11.46 -4.72
CA ARG A 156 11.62 12.42 -3.99
C ARG A 156 11.34 13.87 -4.35
N ARG A 157 10.67 14.11 -5.48
CA ARG A 157 10.25 15.45 -5.93
C ARG A 157 9.03 15.97 -5.17
N LEU A 158 8.30 15.12 -4.45
CA LEU A 158 7.17 15.53 -3.62
C LEU A 158 7.68 16.18 -2.32
N SER A 159 7.07 17.30 -1.96
CA SER A 159 7.34 17.98 -0.69
C SER A 159 6.57 17.30 0.45
N VAL A 160 7.19 16.29 1.06
CA VAL A 160 6.61 15.53 2.17
C VAL A 160 6.56 16.39 3.43
N ALA A 161 5.35 16.62 3.95
CA ALA A 161 5.11 17.33 5.20
C ALA A 161 5.23 16.39 6.41
N ARG A 162 4.70 15.16 6.28
CA ARG A 162 4.68 14.17 7.36
C ARG A 162 4.48 12.76 6.83
N VAL A 163 5.05 11.79 7.53
CA VAL A 163 4.67 10.38 7.45
C VAL A 163 4.24 9.91 8.85
N GLY A 164 3.23 9.05 8.92
CA GLY A 164 2.76 8.50 10.19
C GLY A 164 1.94 7.23 10.01
N ARG A 165 1.66 6.58 11.14
CA ARG A 165 0.81 5.38 11.19
C ARG A 165 -0.32 5.56 12.20
N LEU A 166 -1.53 5.12 11.83
CA LEU A 166 -2.64 4.98 12.76
C LEU A 166 -2.87 3.49 13.03
N PRO A 167 -2.59 2.98 14.25
CA PRO A 167 -2.86 1.58 14.55
C PRO A 167 -4.36 1.30 14.50
N PHE A 168 -4.74 0.14 13.99
CA PHE A 168 -6.12 -0.31 14.00
C PHE A 168 -6.44 -1.16 15.22
N VAL A 169 -7.71 -1.09 15.65
CA VAL A 169 -8.35 -2.21 16.34
C VAL A 169 -8.44 -3.35 15.33
N SER A 170 -7.59 -4.35 15.50
CA SER A 170 -7.28 -5.34 14.47
C SER A 170 -6.96 -6.70 15.10
N GLU A 171 -7.39 -7.77 14.41
CA GLU A 171 -7.02 -9.16 14.72
C GLU A 171 -5.61 -9.49 14.19
N PHE A 172 -5.14 -8.75 13.18
CA PHE A 172 -3.90 -9.00 12.45
C PHE A 172 -2.83 -7.92 12.67
N ARG A 173 -2.99 -7.08 13.70
CA ARG A 173 -2.08 -5.97 14.01
C ARG A 173 -1.87 -5.01 12.83
N ARG A 174 -2.96 -4.70 12.12
CA ARG A 174 -2.98 -3.77 10.99
C ARG A 174 -2.85 -2.31 11.44
N ASP A 175 -2.40 -1.47 10.52
CA ASP A 175 -2.39 -0.02 10.65
C ASP A 175 -2.69 0.66 9.30
N ALA A 176 -2.92 1.97 9.36
CA ALA A 176 -2.94 2.85 8.20
C ALA A 176 -1.65 3.68 8.15
N LEU A 177 -0.84 3.47 7.12
CA LEU A 177 0.36 4.25 6.83
C LEU A 177 -0.03 5.43 5.95
N PHE A 178 0.09 6.66 6.48
CA PHE A 178 -0.28 7.86 5.74
C PHE A 178 0.90 8.82 5.54
N ILE A 179 0.83 9.56 4.44
CA ILE A 179 1.80 10.54 3.98
C ILE A 179 1.05 11.82 3.66
N ASP A 180 1.44 12.93 4.27
CA ASP A 180 0.98 14.27 3.92
C ASP A 180 1.99 14.91 2.97
N VAL A 181 1.53 15.33 1.79
CA VAL A 181 2.35 16.01 0.77
C VAL A 181 1.83 17.42 0.56
N HIS A 182 2.69 18.43 0.64
CA HIS A 182 2.30 19.81 0.34
C HIS A 182 1.84 19.96 -1.11
N LEU A 183 0.66 20.53 -1.28
CA LEU A 183 0.24 21.05 -2.57
C LEU A 183 0.95 22.39 -2.79
N SER A 184 1.53 22.58 -3.98
CA SER A 184 2.15 23.85 -4.35
C SER A 184 1.07 24.94 -4.43
N SER A 185 0.85 25.65 -3.32
CA SER A 185 -0.05 26.80 -3.32
C SER A 185 0.67 27.97 -3.98
N GLY A 186 0.12 28.45 -5.10
CA GLY A 186 0.46 29.77 -5.60
C GLY A 186 0.08 30.80 -4.53
N SER A 187 1.08 31.52 -4.02
CA SER A 187 0.98 32.67 -3.09
C SER A 187 0.67 32.37 -1.61
N ALA A 188 1.65 32.72 -0.77
CA ALA A 188 1.58 33.21 0.62
C ALA A 188 0.60 32.55 1.63
N GLY A 189 1.15 31.65 2.47
CA GLY A 189 0.69 31.41 3.84
C GLY A 189 -0.18 30.16 4.05
N GLY A 190 0.43 29.09 4.58
CA GLY A 190 -0.26 27.86 5.06
C GLY A 190 -0.74 26.95 3.93
N GLY A 191 0.13 26.06 3.45
CA GLY A 191 -0.18 25.18 2.32
C GLY A 191 -1.03 23.98 2.72
N ASN A 192 -2.16 23.77 2.03
CA ASN A 192 -2.92 22.54 2.15
C ASN A 192 -2.08 21.32 1.73
N VAL A 193 -2.43 20.14 2.26
CA VAL A 193 -1.79 18.88 1.87
C VAL A 193 -2.74 17.94 1.13
N LEU A 194 -2.17 17.12 0.26
CA LEU A 194 -2.75 15.87 -0.20
C LEU A 194 -2.32 14.76 0.77
N ARG A 195 -3.29 14.06 1.36
CA ARG A 195 -3.02 12.91 2.22
C ARG A 195 -3.15 11.61 1.44
N LEU A 196 -2.09 10.82 1.42
CA LEU A 196 -2.04 9.50 0.80
C LEU A 196 -2.03 8.45 1.91
N CYS A 197 -2.81 7.38 1.79
CA CYS A 197 -2.98 6.38 2.86
C CYS A 197 -2.91 4.95 2.32
N ASN A 198 -1.83 4.24 2.65
CA ASN A 198 -1.60 2.84 2.35
C ASN A 198 -2.20 1.98 3.47
N VAL A 199 -3.06 1.03 3.11
CA VAL A 199 -3.71 0.13 4.06
C VAL A 199 -3.60 -1.33 3.67
N HIS A 200 -3.56 -2.19 4.68
CA HIS A 200 -3.93 -3.58 4.56
C HIS A 200 -4.97 -3.85 5.65
N LEU A 201 -6.26 -3.91 5.29
CA LEU A 201 -7.34 -4.12 6.26
C LEU A 201 -7.41 -5.58 6.73
N ASP A 202 -8.13 -5.84 7.82
CA ASP A 202 -8.22 -7.18 8.40
C ASP A 202 -8.74 -8.21 7.37
N SER A 203 -8.01 -9.33 7.26
CA SER A 203 -8.24 -10.40 6.31
C SER A 203 -9.38 -11.33 6.75
N MET A 204 -9.54 -12.47 6.05
CA MET A 204 -10.50 -13.53 6.41
C MET A 204 -11.95 -13.02 6.52
N SER A 205 -12.60 -13.22 7.67
CA SER A 205 -13.98 -12.75 7.88
C SER A 205 -14.07 -11.24 8.01
N GLY A 206 -12.99 -10.56 8.42
CA GLY A 206 -12.87 -9.11 8.53
C GLY A 206 -13.87 -8.45 9.48
N ALA A 207 -14.14 -9.04 10.64
CA ALA A 207 -15.14 -8.51 11.58
C ALA A 207 -14.81 -7.07 12.03
N MET A 208 -13.51 -6.69 12.04
CA MET A 208 -13.05 -5.37 12.42
C MET A 208 -13.05 -4.34 11.28
N ARG A 209 -13.18 -4.74 10.00
CA ARG A 209 -13.14 -3.80 8.86
C ARG A 209 -14.10 -2.62 8.98
N PRO A 210 -15.35 -2.77 9.44
CA PRO A 210 -16.25 -1.62 9.66
C PRO A 210 -15.71 -0.61 10.69
N VAL A 211 -15.02 -1.09 11.73
CA VAL A 211 -14.37 -0.25 12.74
C VAL A 211 -13.16 0.46 12.13
N GLN A 212 -12.35 -0.25 11.34
CA GLN A 212 -11.18 0.29 10.64
C GLN A 212 -11.56 1.40 9.66
N TRP A 213 -12.61 1.19 8.85
CA TRP A 213 -13.13 2.21 7.93
C TRP A 213 -13.60 3.48 8.63
N ARG A 214 -14.20 3.36 9.83
CA ARG A 214 -14.59 4.53 10.63
C ARG A 214 -13.37 5.28 11.17
N GLY A 215 -12.33 4.58 11.60
CA GLY A 215 -11.05 5.20 11.97
C GLY A 215 -10.39 5.92 10.80
N LEU A 216 -10.41 5.30 9.62
CA LEU A 216 -9.94 5.90 8.37
C LEU A 216 -10.74 7.15 7.99
N ALA A 217 -12.07 7.12 8.13
CA ALA A 217 -12.91 8.29 7.90
C ALA A 217 -12.52 9.48 8.79
N GLN A 218 -12.27 9.23 10.08
CA GLN A 218 -11.79 10.26 11.02
C GLN A 218 -10.40 10.79 10.61
N LEU A 219 -9.50 9.90 10.21
CA LEU A 219 -8.14 10.27 9.78
C LEU A 219 -8.14 11.09 8.48
N LEU A 220 -8.97 10.72 7.50
CA LEU A 220 -8.83 11.18 6.12
C LEU A 220 -9.79 12.32 5.74
N ARG A 221 -10.94 12.48 6.40
CA ARG A 221 -11.97 13.45 6.02
C ARG A 221 -11.85 14.84 6.65
N CYS A 222 -10.69 15.19 7.21
CA CYS A 222 -10.42 16.56 7.68
C CYS A 222 -11.48 17.05 8.69
N GLN A 223 -11.81 16.23 9.71
CA GLN A 223 -12.69 16.72 10.77
C GLN A 223 -11.94 17.76 11.60
N ALA A 224 -12.57 18.94 11.73
CA ALA A 224 -12.09 20.07 12.51
C ALA A 224 -11.58 19.63 13.89
N GLY A 225 -10.33 20.00 14.20
CA GLY A 225 -9.66 19.68 15.48
C GLY A 225 -8.48 18.70 15.39
N LEU A 226 -8.26 18.08 14.23
CA LEU A 226 -7.05 17.29 13.92
C LEU A 226 -6.17 17.93 12.84
N GLU A 227 -6.38 19.23 12.58
CA GLU A 227 -5.70 19.95 11.50
C GLU A 227 -4.19 20.01 11.76
N PRO A 228 -3.36 19.64 10.76
CA PRO A 228 -1.93 19.79 10.87
C PRO A 228 -1.50 21.24 11.11
N PRO A 229 -0.31 21.48 11.73
CA PRO A 229 0.19 22.82 11.97
C PRO A 229 0.51 23.61 10.69
N TRP A 230 0.55 22.95 9.54
CA TRP A 230 0.84 23.56 8.23
C TRP A 230 -0.40 23.94 7.41
N GLY A 231 -1.61 23.67 7.88
CA GLY A 231 -2.86 23.98 7.18
C GLY A 231 -3.81 22.78 7.11
N GLY A 232 -4.78 22.85 6.21
CA GLY A 232 -5.79 21.81 6.04
C GLY A 232 -5.35 20.64 5.16
N VAL A 233 -6.07 19.52 5.25
CA VAL A 233 -6.00 18.45 4.24
C VAL A 233 -7.00 18.81 3.13
N ALA A 234 -6.52 19.09 1.91
CA ALA A 234 -7.40 19.47 0.78
C ALA A 234 -8.12 18.26 0.18
N ALA A 235 -7.41 17.13 0.12
CA ALA A 235 -7.94 15.88 -0.37
C ALA A 235 -7.18 14.71 0.24
N SER A 236 -7.81 13.54 0.21
CA SER A 236 -7.22 12.29 0.69
C SER A 236 -7.46 11.17 -0.32
N ILE A 237 -6.44 10.35 -0.53
CA ILE A 237 -6.48 9.10 -1.29
C ILE A 237 -6.11 7.97 -0.36
N LEU A 238 -6.96 6.95 -0.28
CA LEU A 238 -6.66 5.67 0.35
C LEU A 238 -6.57 4.60 -0.73
N ALA A 239 -5.53 3.79 -0.68
CA ALA A 239 -5.42 2.62 -1.53
C ALA A 239 -4.71 1.48 -0.79
N GLY A 240 -4.99 0.25 -1.23
CA GLY A 240 -4.41 -0.94 -0.61
C GLY A 240 -5.34 -2.13 -0.66
N ASP A 241 -4.88 -3.22 -0.06
CA ASP A 241 -5.68 -4.40 0.16
C ASP A 241 -6.73 -4.14 1.26
N CYS A 242 -7.94 -3.82 0.83
CA CYS A 242 -9.07 -3.63 1.72
C CYS A 242 -9.74 -4.95 2.14
N ASN A 243 -9.24 -6.09 1.66
CA ASN A 243 -9.77 -7.43 1.89
C ASN A 243 -11.29 -7.48 1.66
N ALA A 244 -11.79 -6.81 0.62
CA ALA A 244 -13.22 -6.56 0.39
C ALA A 244 -14.01 -7.79 -0.10
N ASN A 245 -14.00 -8.86 0.69
CA ASN A 245 -14.50 -10.19 0.35
C ASN A 245 -15.89 -10.53 0.93
N ARG A 246 -16.55 -9.59 1.61
CA ARG A 246 -17.93 -9.75 2.13
C ARG A 246 -18.89 -8.77 1.46
N PRO A 247 -20.20 -9.08 1.43
CA PRO A 247 -21.19 -8.17 0.86
C PRO A 247 -21.15 -6.76 1.43
N ARG A 248 -20.86 -6.59 2.73
CA ARG A 248 -20.73 -5.27 3.37
C ARG A 248 -19.58 -4.44 2.78
N ASP A 249 -18.46 -5.06 2.41
CA ASP A 249 -17.26 -4.35 1.98
C ASP A 249 -17.44 -3.68 0.60
N ARG A 250 -18.52 -4.02 -0.12
CA ARG A 250 -18.92 -3.40 -1.37
C ARG A 250 -19.24 -1.91 -1.18
N THR A 251 -19.91 -1.56 -0.08
CA THR A 251 -20.38 -0.18 0.19
C THR A 251 -19.64 0.50 1.34
N GLU A 252 -18.84 -0.23 2.13
CA GLU A 252 -18.09 0.33 3.26
C GLU A 252 -17.36 1.64 2.94
N PRO A 253 -16.63 1.80 1.80
CA PRO A 253 -16.03 3.09 1.48
C PRO A 253 -17.05 4.24 1.39
N GLN A 254 -18.15 4.04 0.67
CA GLN A 254 -19.20 5.05 0.47
C GLN A 254 -19.96 5.35 1.76
N ASP A 255 -20.24 4.33 2.57
CA ASP A 255 -20.87 4.44 3.90
C ASP A 255 -20.01 5.24 4.90
N ASN A 256 -18.73 5.43 4.57
CA ASN A 256 -17.77 6.23 5.31
C ASN A 256 -17.45 7.58 4.63
N GLY A 257 -18.10 7.88 3.51
CA GLY A 257 -18.02 9.17 2.80
C GLY A 257 -16.88 9.27 1.80
N PHE A 258 -16.36 8.13 1.33
CA PHE A 258 -15.38 8.08 0.25
C PHE A 258 -16.04 7.80 -1.10
N ARG A 259 -15.48 8.37 -2.16
CA ARG A 259 -15.74 7.98 -3.55
C ARG A 259 -14.78 6.86 -3.93
N ASP A 260 -15.18 5.94 -4.81
CA ASP A 260 -14.34 4.82 -5.25
C ASP A 260 -13.93 5.04 -6.71
N ALA A 261 -12.62 5.10 -6.97
CA ALA A 261 -12.07 5.44 -8.27
C ALA A 261 -12.54 4.49 -9.38
N TYR A 262 -12.69 3.19 -9.09
CA TYR A 262 -13.17 2.22 -10.07
C TYR A 262 -14.63 2.49 -10.44
N LEU A 263 -15.48 2.81 -9.46
CA LEU A 263 -16.90 3.09 -9.70
C LEU A 263 -17.11 4.45 -10.38
N GLU A 264 -16.33 5.47 -10.00
CA GLU A 264 -16.37 6.80 -10.62
C GLU A 264 -15.99 6.76 -12.11
N LEU A 265 -15.12 5.82 -12.50
CA LEU A 265 -14.74 5.56 -13.89
C LEU A 265 -15.72 4.62 -14.64
N GLY A 266 -16.89 4.33 -14.06
CA GLY A 266 -17.93 3.51 -14.66
C GLY A 266 -17.77 2.00 -14.45
N GLY A 267 -16.83 1.59 -13.59
CA GLY A 267 -16.70 0.21 -13.15
C GLY A 267 -17.91 -0.26 -12.33
N ILE A 268 -18.16 -1.56 -12.35
CA ILE A 268 -19.30 -2.18 -11.66
C ILE A 268 -18.77 -3.09 -10.55
N GLU A 269 -19.22 -2.86 -9.32
CA GLU A 269 -18.81 -3.65 -8.16
C GLU A 269 -19.21 -5.12 -8.31
N GLY A 270 -18.26 -6.03 -8.12
CA GLY A 270 -18.46 -7.47 -8.29
C GLY A 270 -18.22 -7.99 -9.71
N ASP A 271 -17.99 -7.11 -10.69
CA ASP A 271 -17.56 -7.55 -12.03
C ASP A 271 -16.12 -8.06 -12.01
N GLU A 272 -15.87 -9.13 -12.75
CA GLU A 272 -14.54 -9.74 -12.89
C GLU A 272 -13.50 -8.77 -13.48
N ALA A 273 -13.95 -7.80 -14.29
CA ALA A 273 -13.09 -6.75 -14.83
C ALA A 273 -12.39 -5.96 -13.72
N GLY A 274 -13.11 -5.69 -12.62
CA GLY A 274 -12.60 -4.99 -11.45
C GLY A 274 -11.83 -5.88 -10.47
N ALA A 275 -11.78 -7.20 -10.69
CA ALA A 275 -11.07 -8.09 -9.79
C ALA A 275 -9.56 -7.82 -9.78
N THR A 276 -8.99 -7.85 -8.59
CA THR A 276 -7.55 -7.63 -8.30
C THR A 276 -6.90 -8.87 -7.69
N TRP A 277 -7.70 -9.82 -7.20
CA TRP A 277 -7.26 -11.06 -6.60
C TRP A 277 -7.77 -12.29 -7.36
N GLY A 278 -7.03 -13.40 -7.27
CA GLY A 278 -7.43 -14.71 -7.83
C GLY A 278 -6.87 -15.00 -9.23
N PHE A 279 -5.89 -14.22 -9.70
CA PHE A 279 -5.21 -14.46 -10.98
C PHE A 279 -4.06 -15.47 -10.87
N GLN A 280 -3.46 -15.59 -9.68
CA GLN A 280 -2.22 -16.35 -9.46
C GLN A 280 -2.46 -17.80 -9.01
N SER A 281 -3.65 -18.15 -8.51
CA SER A 281 -3.92 -19.51 -8.05
C SER A 281 -4.58 -20.36 -9.14
N ALA A 282 -4.08 -21.59 -9.33
CA ALA A 282 -4.78 -22.61 -10.13
C ALA A 282 -6.16 -22.91 -9.52
N SER A 283 -6.27 -22.73 -8.19
CA SER A 283 -7.49 -22.83 -7.38
C SER A 283 -8.40 -21.59 -7.47
N GLY A 284 -8.16 -20.63 -8.36
CA GLY A 284 -9.04 -19.47 -8.59
C GLY A 284 -10.49 -19.86 -8.88
N ALA A 285 -10.72 -21.13 -9.25
CA ALA A 285 -12.03 -21.77 -9.34
C ALA A 285 -12.80 -21.88 -8.01
N ARG A 286 -12.13 -21.94 -6.84
CA ARG A 286 -12.77 -22.21 -5.53
C ARG A 286 -13.48 -20.98 -4.94
N TRP A 287 -12.87 -19.81 -5.05
CA TRP A 287 -13.39 -18.55 -4.48
C TRP A 287 -13.67 -17.46 -5.52
N GLY A 288 -13.35 -17.73 -6.78
CA GLY A 288 -13.50 -16.78 -7.88
C GLY A 288 -12.51 -15.61 -7.79
N ARG A 289 -12.48 -14.83 -8.87
CA ARG A 289 -11.75 -13.56 -8.91
C ARG A 289 -12.54 -12.49 -8.16
N GLN A 290 -11.87 -11.75 -7.29
CA GLN A 290 -12.50 -10.76 -6.42
C GLN A 290 -11.74 -9.44 -6.44
N ARG A 291 -12.43 -8.33 -6.19
CA ARG A 291 -11.85 -7.00 -6.02
C ARG A 291 -11.56 -6.77 -4.54
N LEU A 292 -10.39 -7.20 -4.07
CA LEU A 292 -9.99 -7.02 -2.68
C LEU A 292 -9.37 -5.65 -2.45
N ASP A 293 -8.56 -5.22 -3.40
CA ASP A 293 -7.91 -3.92 -3.39
C ASP A 293 -8.89 -2.83 -3.84
N LYS A 294 -8.86 -1.70 -3.14
CA LYS A 294 -9.67 -0.53 -3.50
C LYS A 294 -8.81 0.71 -3.52
N MET A 295 -9.18 1.66 -4.38
CA MET A 295 -8.64 3.01 -4.39
C MET A 295 -9.81 3.97 -4.22
N VAL A 296 -9.84 4.65 -3.08
CA VAL A 296 -10.95 5.49 -2.66
C VAL A 296 -10.45 6.85 -2.21
N PHE A 297 -11.28 7.87 -2.31
CA PHE A 297 -10.83 9.24 -2.10
C PHE A 297 -11.94 10.17 -1.60
N CYS A 298 -11.53 11.30 -1.04
CA CYS A 298 -12.41 12.41 -0.68
C CYS A 298 -11.69 13.74 -0.91
N GLY A 299 -12.46 14.83 -0.96
CA GLY A 299 -11.96 16.14 -1.38
C GLY A 299 -11.99 16.30 -2.90
N ASP A 300 -11.37 17.38 -3.37
CA ASP A 300 -11.40 17.78 -4.78
C ASP A 300 -10.25 17.12 -5.56
N LEU A 301 -10.55 15.97 -6.17
CA LEU A 301 -9.63 15.18 -7.00
C LEU A 301 -10.35 14.75 -8.27
N GLU A 302 -9.64 14.82 -9.39
CA GLU A 302 -10.03 14.24 -10.67
C GLU A 302 -9.25 12.93 -10.88
N ILE A 303 -9.98 11.84 -11.13
CA ILE A 303 -9.38 10.56 -11.47
C ILE A 303 -9.25 10.47 -12.99
N ALA A 304 -8.03 10.56 -13.49
CA ALA A 304 -7.77 10.50 -14.93
C ALA A 304 -7.91 9.08 -15.50
N LYS A 305 -7.39 8.07 -14.77
CA LYS A 305 -7.34 6.67 -15.21
C LYS A 305 -7.16 5.72 -14.03
N LEU A 306 -7.60 4.47 -14.19
CA LEU A 306 -7.30 3.37 -13.30
C LEU A 306 -6.97 2.13 -14.14
N ASP A 307 -5.88 1.44 -13.82
CA ASP A 307 -5.41 0.23 -14.49
C ASP A 307 -5.12 -0.88 -13.49
N LYS A 308 -5.15 -2.13 -13.96
CA LYS A 308 -4.64 -3.28 -13.21
C LYS A 308 -3.16 -3.50 -13.52
N VAL A 309 -2.39 -3.81 -12.49
CA VAL A 309 -0.96 -4.13 -12.58
C VAL A 309 -0.70 -5.54 -12.04
N GLY A 310 0.47 -6.12 -12.32
CA GLY A 310 0.89 -7.38 -11.72
C GLY A 310 0.27 -8.65 -12.31
N VAL A 311 -0.76 -8.54 -13.16
CA VAL A 311 -1.33 -9.68 -13.90
C VAL A 311 -0.28 -10.21 -14.88
N ASP A 312 -0.11 -11.54 -14.92
CA ASP A 312 0.85 -12.26 -15.77
C ASP A 312 2.33 -11.96 -15.51
N VAL A 313 2.68 -11.28 -14.42
CA VAL A 313 4.07 -11.14 -13.99
C VAL A 313 4.59 -12.49 -13.50
N ARG A 314 5.73 -12.93 -14.05
CA ARG A 314 6.33 -14.24 -13.77
C ARG A 314 7.74 -14.08 -13.21
N VAL A 315 8.14 -15.05 -12.39
CA VAL A 315 9.55 -15.23 -12.03
C VAL A 315 10.33 -15.60 -13.30
N GLU A 316 11.52 -15.03 -13.46
CA GLU A 316 12.36 -15.25 -14.64
C GLU A 316 13.32 -16.44 -14.47
N ASP A 317 13.68 -16.77 -13.23
CA ASP A 317 14.59 -17.88 -12.94
C ASP A 317 13.97 -19.24 -13.30
N ALA A 318 14.60 -19.94 -14.24
CA ALA A 318 14.06 -21.17 -14.84
C ALA A 318 13.92 -22.32 -13.83
N GLU A 319 14.81 -22.41 -12.84
CA GLU A 319 14.72 -23.42 -11.79
C GLU A 319 13.52 -23.14 -10.88
N THR A 320 13.38 -21.90 -10.42
CA THR A 320 12.24 -21.44 -9.61
C THR A 320 10.92 -21.61 -10.35
N VAL A 321 10.88 -21.28 -11.65
CA VAL A 321 9.69 -21.50 -12.50
C VAL A 321 9.30 -22.97 -12.50
N ARG A 322 10.25 -23.89 -12.75
CA ARG A 322 9.97 -25.34 -12.75
C ARG A 322 9.44 -25.81 -11.39
N LEU A 323 10.04 -25.34 -10.30
CA LEU A 323 9.62 -25.71 -8.95
C LEU A 323 8.23 -25.19 -8.59
N LEU A 324 7.89 -23.97 -9.01
CA LEU A 324 6.55 -23.40 -8.86
C LEU A 324 5.51 -24.21 -9.65
N GLU A 325 5.82 -24.62 -10.87
CA GLU A 325 4.94 -25.45 -11.70
C GLU A 325 4.70 -26.84 -11.07
N ASP A 326 5.74 -27.45 -10.48
CA ASP A 326 5.64 -28.71 -9.74
C ASP A 326 4.76 -28.56 -8.48
N GLU A 327 4.86 -27.44 -7.76
CA GLU A 327 4.07 -27.15 -6.55
C GLU A 327 2.59 -26.95 -6.89
N VAL A 328 2.28 -26.18 -7.93
CA VAL A 328 0.91 -26.03 -8.46
C VAL A 328 0.32 -27.38 -8.87
N THR A 329 1.11 -28.23 -9.54
CA THR A 329 0.67 -29.56 -9.95
C THR A 329 0.36 -30.44 -8.73
N ARG A 330 1.15 -30.34 -7.66
CA ARG A 330 0.90 -31.04 -6.39
C ARG A 330 -0.36 -30.55 -5.71
N GLU A 331 -0.59 -29.23 -5.62
CA GLU A 331 -1.82 -28.67 -5.04
C GLU A 331 -3.06 -29.23 -5.74
N VAL A 332 -3.09 -29.16 -7.09
CA VAL A 332 -4.20 -29.68 -7.91
C VAL A 332 -4.42 -31.19 -7.69
N SER A 333 -3.34 -31.96 -7.48
CA SER A 333 -3.43 -33.41 -7.25
C SER A 333 -3.87 -33.79 -5.82
N SER A 334 -3.63 -32.91 -4.85
CA SER A 334 -3.86 -33.18 -3.42
C SER A 334 -5.27 -32.84 -2.92
N ASP A 335 -6.08 -32.12 -3.72
CA ASP A 335 -7.44 -31.73 -3.38
C ASP A 335 -8.47 -32.12 -4.47
N PRO A 336 -8.70 -33.42 -4.71
CA PRO A 336 -9.71 -33.87 -5.69
C PRO A 336 -11.17 -33.64 -5.21
N ASP A 337 -11.39 -33.41 -3.91
CA ASP A 337 -12.73 -33.37 -3.27
C ASP A 337 -13.03 -32.11 -2.42
N GLY A 338 -12.13 -31.11 -2.34
CA GLY A 338 -12.46 -29.75 -1.91
C GLY A 338 -12.75 -29.53 -0.42
N THR A 339 -12.17 -30.31 0.51
CA THR A 339 -12.38 -30.06 1.95
C THR A 339 -11.54 -28.89 2.49
N PRO A 340 -12.04 -28.10 3.46
CA PRO A 340 -11.47 -26.79 3.82
C PRO A 340 -10.40 -26.87 4.91
N TYR A 341 -9.34 -26.07 4.76
CA TYR A 341 -8.59 -25.48 5.87
C TYR A 341 -9.22 -24.14 6.25
#